data_AF-A0A7X1GZF6-F1
#
_entry.id   AF-A0A7X1GZF6-F1
#
_cell.length_a   1.000
_cell.length_b   1.000
_cell.length_c   1.000
_cell.angle_alpha   90.00
_cell.angle_beta   90.00
_cell.angle_gamma   90.00
#
_symmetry.space_group_name_H-M   'P 1'
#
loop_
_entity.id
_entity.type
_entity.pdbx_description
1 polymer ?
#
loop_
_entity_poly.entity_id
_entity_poly.type
_entity_poly.pdbx_seq_one_letter_code
_entity_poly.pdbx_strand_id
1 'polypeptide(L)'
;MPEPETYIFESDQHQRHSYEISTAGLTHRPPGRKSITVRWEDIRYLDDIPGLKVDVVLNDAPTIIPLYYGTRNFGALLTAVCSNLAGLHREKIGTQTFKGSLAYFVHSGLVLGVFLVLVLGSVFYLYRFTPVWLFVLTITLPMALYILLQPHTVAPEDEMLVVRDFVRTRFIDYARIERVAFDFHGDRQAAFLCILVHLTNGRKIKIQRFENLALLFIFIQTKWQNARGKAAANVAPAQPGNQP
;
A
#
# COMPACT_ATOMS: atom_id res chain seq x y z
N MET A 1 19.45 21.07 -6.52
CA MET A 1 19.46 19.86 -5.68
C MET A 1 18.19 19.88 -4.86
N PRO A 2 17.36 18.81 -4.83
CA PRO A 2 16.24 18.76 -3.91
C PRO A 2 16.75 18.70 -2.46
N GLU A 3 16.15 19.50 -1.58
CA GLU A 3 16.48 19.51 -0.14
C GLU A 3 16.12 18.16 0.50
N PRO A 4 16.92 17.67 1.48
CA PRO A 4 16.63 16.41 2.15
C PRO A 4 15.35 16.52 3.00
N GLU A 5 14.41 15.60 2.78
CA GLU A 5 13.16 15.57 3.54
C GLU A 5 13.38 14.92 4.91
N THR A 6 13.04 15.65 5.98
CA THR A 6 13.18 15.17 7.36
C THR A 6 11.85 14.77 7.96
N TYR A 7 11.79 13.56 8.51
CA TYR A 7 10.64 12.97 9.18
C TYR A 7 10.98 12.72 10.65
N ILE A 8 10.03 13.05 11.53
CA ILE A 8 10.25 12.99 12.98
C ILE A 8 9.19 12.09 13.60
N PHE A 9 9.66 11.12 14.37
CA PHE A 9 8.86 10.34 15.29
C PHE A 9 8.91 10.99 16.66
N GLU A 10 7.75 11.48 17.09
CA GLU A 10 7.50 11.97 18.44
C GLU A 10 6.31 11.18 18.99
N SER A 11 6.56 10.43 20.05
CA SER A 11 5.53 9.73 20.82
C SER A 11 5.70 10.12 22.28
N ASP A 12 4.60 10.40 22.98
CA ASP A 12 4.60 10.84 24.38
C ASP A 12 5.30 9.85 25.33
N GLN A 13 5.51 8.60 24.90
CA GLN A 13 6.13 7.53 25.67
C GLN A 13 7.50 7.05 25.15
N HIS A 14 7.95 7.51 23.97
CA HIS A 14 9.19 7.03 23.35
C HIS A 14 10.13 8.17 22.98
N GLN A 15 11.44 7.91 23.11
CA GLN A 15 12.47 8.88 22.76
C GLN A 15 12.44 9.22 21.26
N ARG A 16 12.72 10.48 20.94
CA ARG A 16 12.59 11.04 19.57
C ARG A 16 13.52 10.32 18.59
N HIS A 17 12.95 9.79 17.50
CA HIS A 17 13.70 9.30 16.35
C HIS A 17 13.53 10.27 15.18
N SER A 18 14.60 10.49 14.40
CA SER A 18 14.50 11.25 13.16
C SER A 18 15.04 10.46 11.98
N TYR A 19 14.40 10.66 10.83
CA TYR A 19 14.71 10.02 9.57
C TYR A 19 14.89 11.10 8.53
N GLU A 20 15.94 11.01 7.73
CA GLU A 20 16.22 11.96 6.66
C GLU A 20 16.40 11.19 5.36
N ILE A 21 15.60 11.55 4.36
CA ILE A 21 15.63 10.94 3.04
C ILE A 21 16.45 11.82 2.12
N SER A 22 17.48 11.25 1.52
CA SER A 22 18.32 11.90 0.51
C SER A 22 18.36 11.07 -0.77
N THR A 23 18.88 11.65 -1.84
CA THR A 23 19.11 10.90 -3.09
C THR A 23 20.14 9.78 -2.92
N ALA A 24 21.06 9.91 -1.96
CA ALA A 24 22.11 8.93 -1.71
C ALA A 24 21.67 7.78 -0.79
N GLY A 25 20.68 8.03 0.08
CA GLY A 25 20.29 7.05 1.10
C GLY A 25 19.32 7.56 2.16
N LEU A 26 19.11 6.71 3.16
CA LEU A 26 18.33 6.96 4.36
C LEU A 26 19.26 7.19 5.54
N THR A 27 19.11 8.33 6.22
CA THR A 27 19.82 8.60 7.47
C THR A 27 18.86 8.47 8.65
N HIS A 28 19.18 7.56 9.57
CA HIS A 28 18.48 7.40 10.84
C HIS A 28 19.29 8.03 11.96
N ARG A 29 18.65 8.91 12.76
CA ARG A 29 19.26 9.44 13.99
C ARG A 29 18.52 8.86 15.19
N PRO A 30 19.03 7.77 15.77
CA PRO A 30 18.49 7.21 17.01
C PRO A 30 18.73 8.14 18.20
N PRO A 31 17.88 8.07 19.24
CA PRO A 31 18.04 8.89 20.43
C PRO A 31 19.33 8.54 21.17
N GLY A 32 20.13 9.57 21.50
CA GLY A 32 21.36 9.42 22.29
C GLY A 32 22.47 8.61 21.62
N ARG A 33 22.37 8.31 20.32
CA ARG A 33 23.34 7.49 19.57
C ARG A 33 23.78 8.21 18.29
N LYS A 34 24.90 7.76 17.71
CA LYS A 34 25.41 8.29 16.43
C LYS A 34 24.41 8.00 15.32
N SER A 35 24.30 8.94 14.37
CA SER A 35 23.49 8.79 13.17
C SER A 35 24.01 7.64 12.31
N ILE A 36 23.09 6.84 11.78
CA ILE A 36 23.35 5.72 10.90
C ILE A 36 22.90 6.16 9.50
N THR A 37 23.82 6.18 8.54
CA THR A 37 23.50 6.49 7.13
C THR A 37 23.60 5.21 6.32
N VAL A 38 22.56 4.91 5.56
CA VAL A 38 22.43 3.70 4.75
C VAL A 38 22.21 4.08 3.31
N ARG A 39 22.97 3.47 2.40
CA ARG A 39 22.77 3.67 0.96
C ARG A 39 21.59 2.82 0.50
N TRP A 40 20.87 3.30 -0.50
CA TRP A 40 19.70 2.58 -1.02
C TRP A 40 20.03 1.17 -1.51
N GLU A 41 21.23 0.95 -2.06
CA GLU A 41 21.71 -0.36 -2.54
C GLU A 41 22.03 -1.37 -1.44
N ASP A 42 22.21 -0.91 -0.20
CA ASP A 42 22.53 -1.77 0.94
C ASP A 42 21.26 -2.37 1.58
N ILE A 43 20.08 -1.87 1.21
CA ILE A 43 18.79 -2.34 1.72
C ILE A 43 18.39 -3.62 1.01
N ARG A 44 18.20 -4.68 1.78
CA ARG A 44 17.85 -6.01 1.28
C ARG A 44 16.35 -6.20 1.15
N TYR A 45 15.61 -5.91 2.21
CA TYR A 45 14.14 -5.99 2.25
C TYR A 45 13.56 -5.10 3.34
N LEU A 46 12.25 -4.88 3.25
CA LEU A 46 11.44 -4.21 4.26
C LEU A 46 10.53 -5.25 4.90
N ASP A 47 10.51 -5.29 6.23
CA ASP A 47 9.64 -6.18 7.00
C ASP A 47 8.62 -5.36 7.79
N ASP A 48 7.34 -5.65 7.60
CA ASP A 48 6.25 -4.92 8.26
C ASP A 48 5.85 -5.63 9.55
N ILE A 49 5.99 -4.94 10.69
CA ILE A 49 5.48 -5.38 11.99
C ILE A 49 4.21 -4.58 12.27
N PRO A 50 3.01 -5.18 12.05
CA PRO A 50 1.75 -4.45 12.05
C PRO A 50 1.52 -3.68 13.35
N GLY A 51 1.09 -2.42 13.23
CA GLY A 51 0.79 -1.55 14.36
C GLY A 51 2.02 -1.04 15.14
N LEU A 52 3.24 -1.38 14.72
CA LEU A 52 4.46 -0.98 15.43
C LEU A 52 5.44 -0.22 14.53
N LYS A 53 6.04 -0.91 13.55
CA LYS A 53 7.14 -0.39 12.73
C LYS A 53 7.34 -1.19 11.45
N VAL A 54 7.98 -0.57 10.48
CA VAL A 54 8.59 -1.25 9.33
C VAL A 54 10.09 -1.31 9.55
N ASP A 55 10.65 -2.50 9.58
CA ASP A 55 12.08 -2.74 9.73
C ASP A 55 12.77 -2.73 8.36
N VAL A 56 13.74 -1.83 8.20
CA VAL A 56 14.63 -1.80 7.03
C VAL A 56 15.81 -2.71 7.33
N VAL A 57 15.88 -3.83 6.63
CA VAL A 57 16.91 -4.85 6.82
C VAL A 57 18.00 -4.68 5.76
N LEU A 58 19.25 -4.57 6.21
CA LEU A 58 20.41 -4.39 5.34
C LEU A 58 21.03 -5.73 4.92
N ASN A 59 21.90 -5.68 3.91
CA ASN A 59 22.69 -6.83 3.48
C ASN A 59 23.64 -7.33 4.58
N ASP A 60 24.21 -6.42 5.38
CA ASP A 60 25.03 -6.76 6.54
C ASP A 60 24.18 -6.89 7.81
N ALA A 61 24.18 -8.10 8.38
CA ALA A 61 23.14 -8.63 9.25
C ALA A 61 22.89 -7.99 10.64
N PRO A 62 23.74 -7.14 11.26
CA PRO A 62 23.40 -6.64 12.60
C PRO A 62 22.58 -5.34 12.62
N THR A 63 22.48 -4.61 11.50
CA THR A 63 21.85 -3.27 11.52
C THR A 63 20.46 -3.30 10.92
N ILE A 64 19.45 -3.06 11.76
CA ILE A 64 18.05 -2.88 11.37
C ILE A 64 17.65 -1.45 11.68
N ILE A 65 17.11 -0.73 10.70
CA ILE A 65 16.56 0.62 10.91
C ILE A 65 15.05 0.52 11.08
N PRO A 66 14.51 0.80 12.29
CA PRO A 66 13.08 0.76 12.53
C PRO A 66 12.42 2.06 12.06
N LEU A 67 11.42 1.98 11.18
CA LEU A 67 10.54 3.08 10.80
C LEU A 67 9.22 2.96 11.58
N TYR A 68 9.01 3.80 12.59
CA TYR A 68 7.84 3.67 13.45
C TYR A 68 6.56 4.25 12.85
N TYR A 69 5.44 3.55 13.02
CA TYR A 69 4.13 3.98 12.51
C TYR A 69 3.68 5.33 13.08
N GLY A 70 4.08 5.65 14.31
CA GLY A 70 3.78 6.94 14.94
C GLY A 70 4.56 8.13 14.37
N THR A 71 5.36 7.94 13.31
CA THR A 71 6.12 9.02 12.68
C THR A 71 5.14 9.97 12.01
N ARG A 72 5.30 11.29 12.21
CA ARG A 72 4.45 12.27 11.53
C ARG A 72 4.62 12.10 10.02
N ASN A 73 3.51 11.98 9.29
CA ASN A 73 3.49 11.70 7.85
C ASN A 73 4.24 10.40 7.47
N PHE A 74 4.17 9.34 8.30
CA PHE A 74 4.80 8.06 7.97
C PHE A 74 4.40 7.51 6.59
N GLY A 75 3.15 7.68 6.15
CA GLY A 75 2.73 7.26 4.81
C GLY A 75 3.60 7.91 3.71
N ALA A 76 3.99 9.17 3.88
CA ALA A 76 4.90 9.85 2.97
C ALA A 76 6.35 9.33 3.10
N LEU A 77 6.85 9.14 4.33
CA LEU A 77 8.16 8.53 4.59
C LEU A 77 8.30 7.17 3.90
N LEU A 78 7.35 6.26 4.12
CA LEU A 78 7.40 4.92 3.52
C LEU A 78 7.20 4.97 2.00
N THR A 79 6.33 5.86 1.51
CA THR A 79 6.16 6.10 0.06
C THR A 79 7.48 6.54 -0.58
N ALA A 80 8.21 7.45 0.06
CA ALA A 80 9.50 7.95 -0.42
C ALA A 80 10.59 6.87 -0.36
N VAL A 81 10.69 6.11 0.75
CA VAL A 81 11.62 4.97 0.87
C VAL A 81 11.36 3.94 -0.23
N CYS A 82 10.12 3.45 -0.36
CA CYS A 82 9.77 2.44 -1.37
C CYS A 82 9.89 2.98 -2.81
N SER A 83 9.68 4.27 -3.04
CA SER A 83 9.89 4.87 -4.37
C SER A 83 11.36 4.94 -4.76
N ASN A 84 12.26 5.25 -3.83
CA ASN A 84 13.70 5.20 -4.09
C ASN A 84 14.18 3.76 -4.37
N LEU A 85 13.67 2.78 -3.62
CA LEU A 85 13.95 1.36 -3.87
C LEU A 85 13.40 0.88 -5.23
N ALA A 86 12.19 1.31 -5.60
CA ALA A 86 11.63 1.04 -6.92
C ALA A 86 12.51 1.58 -8.07
N GLY A 87 13.11 2.76 -7.87
CA GLY A 87 14.06 3.33 -8.82
C GLY A 87 15.29 2.45 -9.05
N LEU A 88 15.82 1.81 -8.01
CA LEU A 88 16.98 0.92 -8.12
C LEU A 88 16.69 -0.42 -8.82
N HIS A 89 15.50 -0.96 -8.63
CA HIS A 89 15.13 -2.29 -9.14
C HIS A 89 14.38 -2.26 -10.47
N ARG A 90 14.37 -1.11 -11.15
CA ARG A 90 13.55 -0.82 -12.34
C ARG A 90 13.65 -1.86 -13.46
N GLU A 91 14.81 -2.46 -13.63
CA GLU A 91 15.13 -3.42 -14.70
C GLU A 91 15.01 -4.89 -14.28
N LYS A 92 14.89 -5.18 -12.97
CA LYS A 92 14.94 -6.55 -12.42
C LYS A 92 13.57 -7.12 -12.07
N ILE A 93 12.49 -6.39 -12.35
CA ILE A 93 11.13 -6.71 -11.88
C ILE A 93 10.29 -7.33 -12.99
N GLY A 94 10.11 -8.66 -12.90
CA GLY A 94 9.15 -9.41 -13.71
C GLY A 94 7.70 -9.22 -13.26
N THR A 95 6.78 -9.97 -13.85
CA THR A 95 5.37 -10.01 -13.42
C THR A 95 5.22 -10.93 -12.21
N GLN A 96 4.65 -10.44 -11.11
CA GLN A 96 4.36 -11.23 -9.92
C GLN A 96 2.92 -10.98 -9.47
N THR A 97 2.21 -12.05 -9.10
CA THR A 97 0.87 -11.94 -8.53
C THR A 97 0.95 -11.96 -7.01
N PHE A 98 0.36 -10.96 -6.37
CA PHE A 98 0.27 -10.85 -4.93
C PHE A 98 -1.12 -11.29 -4.48
N LYS A 99 -1.19 -12.04 -3.38
CA LYS A 99 -2.45 -12.49 -2.78
C LYS A 99 -2.61 -11.88 -1.38
N GLY A 100 -3.86 -11.70 -0.99
CA GLY A 100 -4.22 -11.33 0.38
C GLY A 100 -3.67 -12.37 1.36
N SER A 101 -3.44 -11.95 2.61
CA SER A 101 -2.90 -12.83 3.63
C SER A 101 -3.85 -13.98 3.96
N LEU A 102 -3.30 -15.12 4.39
CA LEU A 102 -4.13 -16.25 4.83
C LEU A 102 -5.10 -15.83 5.94
N ALA A 103 -4.63 -15.01 6.89
CA ALA A 103 -5.45 -14.47 7.97
C ALA A 103 -6.66 -13.68 7.46
N TYR A 104 -6.49 -12.92 6.37
CA TYR A 104 -7.59 -12.21 5.73
C TYR A 104 -8.65 -13.16 5.17
N PHE A 105 -8.24 -14.22 4.47
CA PHE A 105 -9.18 -15.20 3.91
C PHE A 105 -9.93 -15.97 5.00
N VAL A 106 -9.24 -16.39 6.05
CA VAL A 106 -9.85 -17.09 7.19
C VAL A 106 -10.87 -16.18 7.90
N HIS A 107 -10.49 -14.94 8.20
CA HIS A 107 -11.38 -13.98 8.86
C HIS A 107 -12.60 -13.65 7.98
N SER A 108 -12.39 -13.41 6.69
CA SER A 108 -13.47 -13.10 5.75
C SER A 108 -14.43 -14.28 5.59
N GLY A 109 -13.90 -15.51 5.49
CA GLY A 109 -14.70 -16.72 5.42
C GLY A 109 -15.56 -16.94 6.67
N LEU A 110 -14.99 -16.72 7.86
CA LEU A 110 -15.72 -16.81 9.12
C LEU A 110 -16.86 -15.79 9.18
N VAL A 111 -16.57 -14.52 8.89
CA VAL A 111 -17.57 -13.43 8.96
C VAL A 111 -18.69 -13.64 7.95
N LEU A 112 -18.35 -13.99 6.70
CA LEU A 112 -19.35 -14.29 5.68
C LEU A 112 -20.18 -15.53 6.03
N GLY A 113 -19.57 -16.55 6.64
CA GLY A 113 -20.27 -17.73 7.14
C GLY A 113 -21.29 -17.39 8.23
N VAL A 114 -20.91 -16.56 9.21
CA VAL A 114 -21.83 -16.06 10.24
C VAL A 114 -22.98 -15.26 9.63
N PHE A 115 -22.69 -14.37 8.67
CA PHE A 115 -23.73 -13.62 7.96
C PHE A 115 -24.69 -14.53 7.19
N LEU A 116 -24.17 -15.56 6.53
CA LEU A 116 -25.00 -16.53 5.82
C LEU A 116 -25.94 -17.26 6.79
N VAL A 117 -25.46 -17.71 7.94
CA VAL A 117 -26.28 -18.36 8.97
C VAL A 117 -27.34 -17.41 9.52
N LEU A 118 -26.99 -16.14 9.78
CA LEU A 118 -27.94 -15.13 10.26
C LEU A 118 -29.03 -14.85 9.22
N VAL A 119 -28.66 -14.68 7.96
CA VAL A 119 -29.61 -14.42 6.88
C VAL A 119 -30.51 -15.64 6.65
N LEU A 120 -29.96 -16.85 6.53
CA LEU A 120 -30.76 -18.06 6.35
C LEU A 120 -31.66 -18.32 7.55
N GLY A 121 -31.13 -18.26 8.78
CA GLY A 121 -31.91 -18.40 10.01
C GLY A 121 -33.03 -17.36 10.08
N SER A 122 -32.76 -16.11 9.71
CA SER A 122 -33.80 -15.08 9.67
C SER A 122 -34.91 -15.39 8.67
N VAL A 123 -34.62 -16.05 7.54
CA VAL A 123 -35.64 -16.45 6.55
C VAL A 123 -36.53 -17.57 7.08
N PHE A 124 -35.99 -18.51 7.86
CA PHE A 124 -36.76 -19.63 8.40
C PHE A 124 -37.56 -19.27 9.67
N TYR A 125 -36.99 -18.43 10.54
CA TYR A 125 -37.54 -18.19 11.88
C TYR A 125 -38.24 -16.83 12.04
N LEU A 126 -38.01 -15.87 11.14
CA LEU A 126 -38.68 -14.56 11.19
C LEU A 126 -39.70 -14.43 10.06
N TYR A 127 -40.86 -13.87 10.37
CA TYR A 127 -41.78 -13.42 9.33
C TYR A 127 -41.11 -12.37 8.46
N ARG A 128 -41.22 -12.55 7.14
CA ARG A 128 -40.62 -11.67 6.13
C ARG A 128 -41.09 -10.23 6.33
N PHE A 129 -40.18 -9.27 6.20
CA PHE A 129 -40.43 -7.83 6.39
C PHE A 129 -40.79 -7.37 7.81
N THR A 130 -40.59 -8.21 8.83
CA THR A 130 -40.61 -7.72 10.21
C THR A 130 -39.44 -6.77 10.48
N PRO A 131 -39.55 -5.83 11.44
CA PRO A 131 -38.47 -4.92 11.80
C PRO A 131 -37.15 -5.63 12.14
N VAL A 132 -37.23 -6.78 12.81
CA VAL A 132 -36.07 -7.61 13.17
C VAL A 132 -35.40 -8.19 11.92
N TRP A 133 -36.18 -8.69 10.96
CA TRP A 133 -35.64 -9.22 9.70
C TRP A 133 -34.93 -8.13 8.88
N LEU A 134 -35.55 -6.95 8.78
CA LEU A 134 -34.94 -5.79 8.11
C LEU A 134 -33.66 -5.33 8.82
N PHE A 135 -33.64 -5.35 10.15
CA PHE A 135 -32.45 -5.02 10.93
C PHE A 135 -31.27 -5.98 10.64
N VAL A 136 -31.54 -7.29 10.63
CA VAL A 136 -30.52 -8.31 10.28
C VAL A 136 -29.94 -8.04 8.89
N LEU A 137 -30.79 -7.80 7.89
CA LEU A 137 -30.31 -7.50 6.53
C LEU A 137 -29.54 -6.18 6.45
N THR A 138 -30.01 -5.14 7.12
CA THR A 138 -29.39 -3.81 7.07
C THR A 138 -27.99 -3.81 7.67
N ILE A 139 -27.71 -4.69 8.63
CA ILE A 139 -26.36 -4.84 9.21
C ILE A 139 -25.49 -5.79 8.39
N THR A 140 -26.03 -6.95 8.01
CA THR A 140 -25.22 -8.00 7.36
C THR A 140 -24.86 -7.65 5.93
N LEU A 141 -25.79 -7.09 5.15
CA LEU A 141 -25.61 -6.88 3.71
C LEU A 141 -24.52 -5.85 3.38
N PRO A 142 -24.48 -4.65 4.00
CA PRO A 142 -23.41 -3.69 3.72
C PRO A 142 -22.03 -4.21 4.12
N MET A 143 -21.93 -4.95 5.23
CA MET A 143 -20.67 -5.50 5.69
C MET A 143 -20.20 -6.66 4.80
N ALA A 144 -21.11 -7.55 4.37
CA ALA A 144 -20.82 -8.59 3.40
C ALA A 144 -20.34 -7.99 2.07
N LEU A 145 -21.05 -6.98 1.57
CA LEU A 145 -20.66 -6.28 0.34
C LEU A 145 -19.29 -5.61 0.47
N TYR A 146 -19.01 -4.98 1.60
CA TYR A 146 -17.70 -4.38 1.87
C TYR A 146 -16.56 -5.41 1.83
N ILE A 147 -16.76 -6.60 2.40
CA ILE A 147 -15.76 -7.69 2.35
C ILE A 147 -15.61 -8.23 0.93
N LEU A 148 -16.71 -8.45 0.20
CA LEU A 148 -16.68 -9.00 -1.16
C LEU A 148 -16.01 -8.05 -2.16
N LEU A 149 -16.12 -6.74 -1.96
CA LEU A 149 -15.52 -5.72 -2.82
C LEU A 149 -14.06 -5.38 -2.47
N GLN A 150 -13.51 -5.95 -1.39
CA GLN A 150 -12.10 -5.76 -1.05
C GLN A 150 -11.19 -6.56 -1.99
N PRO A 151 -10.11 -5.93 -2.52
CA PRO A 151 -9.13 -6.63 -3.32
C PRO A 151 -8.48 -7.78 -2.54
N HIS A 152 -8.47 -8.98 -3.13
CA HIS A 152 -7.79 -10.16 -2.57
C HIS A 152 -6.61 -10.61 -3.44
N THR A 153 -6.50 -10.12 -4.67
CA THR A 153 -5.38 -10.43 -5.56
C THR A 153 -5.03 -9.22 -6.41
N VAL A 154 -3.74 -8.92 -6.51
CA VAL A 154 -3.23 -7.80 -7.31
C VAL A 154 -2.04 -8.28 -8.11
N ALA A 155 -2.07 -8.04 -9.42
CA ALA A 155 -0.99 -8.33 -10.34
C ALA A 155 -0.61 -7.05 -11.10
N PRO A 156 0.55 -6.44 -10.80
CA PRO A 156 1.14 -5.41 -11.65
C PRO A 156 1.72 -6.08 -12.90
N GLU A 157 0.97 -6.04 -13.99
CA GLU A 157 1.42 -6.50 -15.31
C GLU A 157 2.23 -5.40 -16.02
N ASP A 158 2.66 -5.63 -17.26
CA ASP A 158 3.53 -4.69 -17.96
C ASP A 158 2.81 -3.39 -18.39
N GLU A 159 1.53 -3.49 -18.75
CA GLU A 159 0.74 -2.37 -19.26
C GLU A 159 -0.38 -1.92 -18.30
N MET A 160 -0.80 -2.79 -17.39
CA MET A 160 -1.93 -2.52 -16.51
C MET A 160 -1.77 -3.15 -15.13
N LEU A 161 -2.43 -2.53 -14.16
CA LEU A 161 -2.62 -3.08 -12.84
C LEU A 161 -3.92 -3.89 -12.82
N VAL A 162 -3.81 -5.20 -12.61
CA VAL A 162 -4.95 -6.10 -12.48
C VAL A 162 -5.30 -6.26 -11.01
N VAL A 163 -6.52 -5.89 -10.63
CA VAL A 163 -7.03 -5.97 -9.26
C VAL A 163 -8.25 -6.86 -9.25
N ARG A 164 -8.20 -7.97 -8.50
CA ARG A 164 -9.31 -8.91 -8.35
C ARG A 164 -9.91 -8.80 -6.96
N ASP A 165 -11.22 -8.68 -6.92
CA ASP A 165 -12.07 -8.86 -5.75
C ASP A 165 -13.00 -10.06 -5.98
N PHE A 166 -13.79 -10.44 -4.97
CA PHE A 166 -14.64 -11.64 -5.07
C PHE A 166 -15.79 -11.48 -6.08
N VAL A 167 -16.08 -10.26 -6.51
CA VAL A 167 -17.19 -9.95 -7.42
C VAL A 167 -16.71 -9.79 -8.86
N ARG A 168 -15.54 -9.15 -9.07
CA ARG A 168 -15.04 -8.81 -10.40
C ARG A 168 -13.52 -8.67 -10.46
N THR A 169 -13.02 -8.78 -11.68
CA THR A 169 -11.65 -8.37 -12.04
C THR A 169 -11.68 -6.96 -12.65
N ARG A 170 -10.81 -6.08 -12.16
CA ARG A 170 -10.61 -4.72 -12.66
C ARG A 170 -9.24 -4.61 -13.32
N PHE A 171 -9.23 -4.10 -14.55
CA PHE A 171 -8.02 -3.81 -15.31
C PHE A 171 -7.82 -2.29 -15.32
N ILE A 172 -6.69 -1.82 -14.79
CA ILE A 172 -6.40 -0.38 -14.63
C ILE A 172 -5.14 -0.07 -15.41
N ASP A 173 -5.29 0.63 -16.53
CA ASP A 173 -4.17 1.18 -17.28
C ASP A 173 -3.34 2.13 -16.40
N TYR A 174 -2.01 1.97 -16.41
CA TYR A 174 -1.09 2.84 -15.68
C TYR A 174 -1.22 4.32 -16.06
N ALA A 175 -1.65 4.64 -17.29
CA ALA A 175 -1.92 6.02 -17.72
C ALA A 175 -3.07 6.67 -16.93
N ARG A 176 -3.97 5.88 -16.34
CA ARG A 176 -5.08 6.36 -15.51
C ARG A 176 -4.69 6.55 -14.05
N ILE A 177 -3.47 6.17 -13.66
CA ILE A 177 -2.98 6.33 -12.29
C ILE A 177 -2.30 7.69 -12.16
N GLU A 178 -2.87 8.53 -11.30
CA GLU A 178 -2.36 9.86 -10.98
C GLU A 178 -1.26 9.80 -9.91
N ARG A 179 -1.48 8.99 -8.88
CA ARG A 179 -0.59 8.85 -7.72
C ARG A 179 -0.74 7.48 -7.07
N VAL A 180 0.36 6.95 -6.56
CA VAL A 180 0.39 5.78 -5.67
C VAL A 180 1.04 6.22 -4.36
N ALA A 181 0.42 5.91 -3.23
CA ALA A 181 0.92 6.28 -1.91
C ALA A 181 0.55 5.23 -0.85
N PHE A 182 1.31 5.17 0.22
CA PHE A 182 0.89 4.49 1.44
C PHE A 182 -0.04 5.38 2.27
N ASP A 183 -1.00 4.73 2.91
CA ASP A 183 -1.87 5.31 3.92
C ASP A 183 -2.11 4.30 5.04
N PHE A 184 -2.72 4.76 6.13
CA PHE A 184 -3.08 3.93 7.26
C PHE A 184 -4.58 3.72 7.36
N HIS A 185 -4.94 2.55 7.85
CA HIS A 185 -6.31 2.29 8.25
C HIS A 185 -6.38 1.73 9.66
N GLY A 186 -7.14 2.40 10.51
CA GLY A 186 -7.31 2.05 11.92
C GLY A 186 -6.77 3.12 12.87
N ASP A 187 -7.03 2.96 14.15
CA ASP A 187 -6.44 3.77 15.21
C ASP A 187 -4.98 3.32 15.47
N ARG A 188 -4.15 4.12 16.16
CA ARG A 188 -2.70 3.90 16.33
C ARG A 188 -2.30 2.48 16.77
N GLN A 189 -3.17 1.76 17.47
CA GLN A 189 -2.92 0.40 17.97
C GLN A 189 -3.42 -0.72 17.03
N ALA A 190 -4.29 -0.40 16.07
CA ALA A 190 -4.83 -1.33 15.08
C ALA A 190 -4.59 -0.83 13.66
N ALA A 191 -3.57 0.03 13.47
CA ALA A 191 -3.23 0.62 12.20
C ALA A 191 -2.60 -0.45 11.31
N PHE A 192 -3.25 -0.74 10.18
CA PHE A 192 -2.69 -1.58 9.13
C PHE A 192 -2.28 -0.70 7.96
N LEU A 193 -1.15 -1.07 7.36
CA LEU A 193 -0.66 -0.41 6.16
C LEU A 193 -1.59 -0.71 4.97
N CYS A 194 -1.86 0.31 4.17
CA CYS A 194 -2.59 0.16 2.92
C CYS A 194 -1.95 0.97 1.79
N ILE A 195 -2.10 0.49 0.57
CA ILE A 195 -1.72 1.23 -0.64
C ILE A 195 -2.98 1.90 -1.18
N LEU A 196 -2.88 3.21 -1.42
CA LEU A 196 -3.87 3.98 -2.15
C LEU A 196 -3.37 4.26 -3.57
N VAL A 197 -4.11 3.73 -4.54
CA VAL A 197 -3.96 4.07 -5.95
C VAL A 197 -5.02 5.11 -6.31
N HIS A 198 -4.56 6.34 -6.58
CA HIS A 198 -5.40 7.44 -7.02
C HIS A 198 -5.50 7.44 -8.53
N LEU A 199 -6.73 7.42 -9.04
CA LEU A 199 -7.01 7.47 -10.46
C LEU A 199 -7.34 8.89 -10.90
N THR A 200 -7.06 9.21 -12.16
CA THR A 200 -7.31 10.54 -12.77
C THR A 200 -8.78 10.95 -12.77
N ASN A 201 -9.71 10.01 -12.62
CA ASN A 201 -11.15 10.28 -12.49
C ASN A 201 -11.60 10.52 -11.04
N GLY A 202 -10.67 10.72 -10.10
CA GLY A 202 -10.93 10.95 -8.68
C GLY A 202 -11.27 9.68 -7.87
N ARG A 203 -11.40 8.52 -8.51
CA ARG A 203 -11.62 7.25 -7.80
C ARG A 203 -10.34 6.80 -7.10
N LYS A 204 -10.49 6.14 -5.95
CA LYS A 204 -9.40 5.57 -5.17
C LYS A 204 -9.56 4.06 -5.08
N ILE A 205 -8.47 3.35 -5.23
CA ILE A 205 -8.41 1.91 -5.01
C ILE A 205 -7.53 1.68 -3.80
N LYS A 206 -8.12 1.06 -2.79
CA LYS A 206 -7.46 0.72 -1.54
C LYS A 206 -7.07 -0.75 -1.56
N ILE A 207 -5.78 -1.02 -1.41
CA ILE A 207 -5.21 -2.36 -1.34
C ILE A 207 -4.68 -2.53 0.08
N GLN A 208 -5.17 -3.54 0.80
CA GLN A 208 -4.85 -3.76 2.22
C GLN A 208 -4.81 -5.25 2.51
N ARG A 209 -4.14 -5.65 3.61
CA ARG A 209 -4.08 -7.04 4.10
C ARG A 209 -3.40 -8.03 3.13
N PHE A 210 -2.29 -7.62 2.53
CA PHE A 210 -1.40 -8.49 1.74
C PHE A 210 -0.12 -8.76 2.53
N GLU A 211 0.45 -9.96 2.40
CA GLU A 211 1.66 -10.37 3.15
C GLU A 211 2.89 -9.53 2.78
N ASN A 212 3.03 -9.16 1.51
CA ASN A 212 4.17 -8.41 1.00
C ASN A 212 3.74 -7.05 0.44
N LEU A 213 3.05 -6.25 1.25
CA LEU A 213 2.47 -4.97 0.82
C LEU A 213 3.55 -3.96 0.37
N ALA A 214 4.70 -3.91 1.06
CA ALA A 214 5.82 -3.06 0.66
C ALA A 214 6.38 -3.44 -0.72
N LEU A 215 6.57 -4.74 -0.95
CA LEU A 215 7.04 -5.25 -2.25
C LEU A 215 6.01 -5.00 -3.35
N LEU A 216 4.72 -5.21 -3.08
CA LEU A 216 3.65 -4.91 -4.02
C LEU A 216 3.67 -3.43 -4.42
N PHE A 217 3.86 -2.52 -3.46
CA PHE A 217 4.00 -1.10 -3.76
C PHE A 217 5.19 -0.83 -4.69
N ILE A 218 6.36 -1.41 -4.39
CA ILE A 218 7.57 -1.25 -5.22
C ILE A 218 7.30 -1.71 -6.67
N PHE A 219 6.61 -2.83 -6.85
CA PHE A 219 6.24 -3.33 -8.19
C PHE A 219 5.27 -2.38 -8.91
N ILE A 220 4.20 -1.95 -8.24
CA ILE A 220 3.23 -1.01 -8.83
C ILE A 220 3.93 0.28 -9.23
N GLN A 221 4.76 0.84 -8.34
CA GLN A 221 5.49 2.08 -8.56
C GLN A 221 6.45 1.98 -9.74
N THR A 222 7.19 0.87 -9.83
CA THR A 222 8.14 0.62 -10.93
C THR A 222 7.43 0.57 -12.28
N LYS A 223 6.38 -0.26 -12.40
CA LYS A 223 5.63 -0.43 -13.66
C LYS A 223 4.92 0.86 -14.07
N TRP A 224 4.35 1.58 -13.11
CA TRP A 224 3.72 2.88 -13.36
C TRP A 224 4.70 3.94 -13.87
N GLN A 225 5.89 4.06 -13.26
CA GLN A 225 6.92 4.99 -13.71
C GLN A 225 7.49 4.60 -15.08
N ASN A 226 7.59 3.31 -15.39
CA ASN A 226 7.95 2.80 -16.71
C ASN A 226 6.94 3.21 -17.78
N ALA A 227 5.65 3.00 -17.50
CA ALA A 227 4.58 3.40 -18.41
C ALA A 227 4.58 4.91 -18.68
N ARG A 228 4.75 5.74 -17.63
CA ARG A 228 4.85 7.20 -17.80
C ARG A 228 6.10 7.62 -18.59
N GLY A 229 7.24 6.99 -18.36
CA GLY A 229 8.46 7.25 -19.12
C GLY A 229 8.30 6.94 -20.61
N LYS A 230 7.68 5.80 -20.95
CA LYS A 230 7.35 5.44 -22.33
C LYS A 230 6.37 6.43 -22.97
N ALA A 231 5.33 6.84 -22.24
CA ALA A 231 4.37 7.84 -22.73
C ALA A 231 5.04 9.19 -23.00
N ALA A 232 5.94 9.64 -22.13
CA ALA A 232 6.70 10.88 -22.34
C ALA A 232 7.67 10.80 -23.54
N ALA A 233 8.32 9.65 -23.75
CA ALA A 233 9.21 9.44 -24.90
C ALA A 233 8.47 9.41 -26.24
N ASN A 234 7.21 8.96 -26.27
CA ASN A 234 6.38 8.97 -27.46
C ASN A 234 5.83 10.36 -27.83
N VAL A 235 5.99 11.36 -26.95
CA VAL A 235 5.70 12.77 -27.22
C VAL A 235 7.02 13.46 -27.54
N ALA A 236 7.54 13.26 -28.76
CA ALA A 236 8.73 13.98 -29.24
C ALA A 236 8.47 15.51 -29.28
N PRO A 237 9.50 16.36 -29.05
CA PRO A 237 9.32 17.81 -29.00
C PRO A 237 8.87 18.33 -30.37
N ALA A 238 7.92 19.27 -30.36
CA ALA A 238 7.50 19.99 -31.56
C ALA A 238 8.73 20.55 -32.27
N GLN A 239 8.96 20.13 -33.52
CA GLN A 239 10.00 20.70 -34.36
C GLN A 239 9.78 22.22 -34.42
N PRO A 240 10.81 23.05 -34.19
CA PRO A 240 10.69 24.49 -34.42
C PRO A 240 10.44 24.68 -35.91
N GLY A 241 9.21 25.09 -36.23
CA GLY A 241 8.81 25.37 -37.60
C GLY A 241 9.70 26.46 -38.18
N ASN A 242 10.40 26.13 -39.26
CA ASN A 242 10.91 27.11 -40.20
C ASN A 242 9.71 27.91 -40.71
N GLN A 243 9.60 29.17 -40.29
CA GLN A 243 8.77 30.15 -40.99
C GLN A 243 9.63 30.79 -42.10
N PRO A 244 9.10 30.90 -43.33
CA PRO A 244 9.77 31.56 -44.45
C PRO A 244 9.88 33.07 -44.27
#